data_AF-A0A9W8ZR09-F1
#
_entry.id   AF-A0A9W8ZR09-F1
#
_cell.length_a   1.000
_cell.length_b   1.000
_cell.length_c   1.000
_cell.angle_alpha   90.00
_cell.angle_beta   90.00
_cell.angle_gamma   90.00
#
_symmetry.space_group_name_H-M   'P 1'
#
loop_
_entity.id
_entity.type
_entity.pdbx_description
1 polymer ?
#
loop_
_entity_poly.entity_id
_entity_poly.type
_entity_poly.pdbx_seq_one_letter_code
_entity_poly.pdbx_strand_id
1 'polypeptide(L)'
;MDVLTMDQHDKHQRFGLRYHLGFDPFPGRIAWFRVWWSNRNPKVTSKYFLDSSRERGGVPLVSQSDPGSENYGPANCQTAIRHCLDPSLQNTRQHRWKNHTQNVKPESVWSQMRRNFFPGIENVLERGVINGLFDFNNPLEKLTLRFLAIPMIQALCDSYARRYNSSPRRPDKRKVLPQGIPDIICAKPHLYNTEDFTVKVPHELFNEMEAKYAPPDDPALQLTPPEFQVLADTVYASLGSPVVTLNNLWGVYSDMLKGLRLLREAQTESFQTVLQGSDAAFNCEMPLIPGLEELREGLEIVPGGPRYMGGINLGEGVVFDIQEQESESGDDEDHREYADWTDLEDEA
;
A
#
# COMPACT_ATOMS: atom_id res chain seq x y z
N MET A 1 6.59 -9.73 -14.45
CA MET A 1 5.43 -9.50 -13.55
C MET A 1 4.19 -9.41 -14.40
N ASP A 2 3.31 -10.37 -14.22
CA ASP A 2 2.06 -10.48 -14.97
C ASP A 2 1.02 -9.48 -14.42
N VAL A 3 0.60 -9.70 -13.17
CA VAL A 3 -0.38 -8.85 -12.47
C VAL A 3 0.26 -8.22 -11.24
N LEU A 4 -0.09 -6.96 -10.97
CA LEU A 4 0.24 -6.29 -9.71
C LEU A 4 -1.06 -5.89 -9.00
N THR A 5 -1.31 -6.48 -7.85
CA THR A 5 -2.50 -6.18 -7.03
C THR A 5 -2.17 -5.11 -6.00
N MET A 6 -3.11 -4.20 -5.76
CA MET A 6 -2.98 -3.07 -4.86
C MET A 6 -4.15 -3.05 -3.88
N ASP A 7 -3.86 -2.68 -2.63
CA ASP A 7 -4.87 -2.63 -1.58
C ASP A 7 -4.42 -1.72 -0.42
N GLN A 8 -5.38 -1.21 0.35
CA GLN A 8 -5.17 -0.30 1.47
C GLN A 8 -5.66 -0.88 2.80
N HIS A 9 -5.15 -0.36 3.92
CA HIS A 9 -5.60 -0.80 5.24
C HIS A 9 -5.55 0.35 6.28
N ASP A 10 -6.67 0.55 6.97
CA ASP A 10 -6.89 1.67 7.92
C ASP A 10 -6.62 1.32 9.40
N LYS A 11 -5.79 0.31 9.69
CA LYS A 11 -5.65 -0.26 11.04
C LYS A 11 -5.32 0.78 12.13
N HIS A 12 -4.53 1.79 11.79
CA HIS A 12 -4.07 2.84 12.70
C HIS A 12 -4.62 4.22 12.32
N GLN A 13 -5.76 4.28 11.64
CA GLN A 13 -6.34 5.53 11.16
C GLN A 13 -6.58 6.55 12.28
N ARG A 14 -6.94 6.12 13.49
CA ARG A 14 -7.10 7.03 14.64
C ARG A 14 -5.81 7.79 14.99
N PHE A 15 -4.64 7.21 14.71
CA PHE A 15 -3.34 7.86 14.88
C PHE A 15 -2.91 8.67 13.65
N GLY A 16 -3.79 8.79 12.64
CA GLY A 16 -3.46 9.39 11.35
C GLY A 16 -2.48 8.54 10.53
N LEU A 17 -2.44 7.22 10.74
CA LEU A 17 -1.53 6.31 10.05
C LEU A 17 -2.34 5.32 9.21
N ARG A 18 -2.04 5.28 7.91
CA ARG A 18 -2.73 4.45 6.92
C ARG A 18 -1.71 3.66 6.12
N TYR A 19 -2.07 2.44 5.75
CA TYR A 19 -1.17 1.52 5.07
C TYR A 19 -1.63 1.25 3.65
N HIS A 20 -0.66 1.01 2.77
CA HIS A 20 -0.91 0.60 1.40
C HIS A 20 0.07 -0.50 1.00
N LEU A 21 -0.43 -1.51 0.31
CA LEU A 21 0.32 -2.67 -0.15
C LEU A 21 0.23 -2.78 -1.67
N GLY A 22 1.36 -3.08 -2.29
CA GLY A 22 1.43 -3.62 -3.64
C GLY A 22 1.97 -5.03 -3.57
N PHE A 23 1.35 -5.95 -4.29
CA PHE A 23 1.66 -7.37 -4.22
C PHE A 23 1.65 -8.00 -5.60
N ASP A 24 2.73 -8.68 -5.97
CA ASP A 24 2.79 -9.54 -7.14
C ASP A 24 2.39 -10.97 -6.70
N PRO A 25 1.18 -11.41 -7.05
CA PRO A 25 0.66 -12.67 -6.56
C PRO A 25 1.32 -13.91 -7.15
N PHE A 26 2.00 -13.79 -8.30
CA PHE A 26 2.59 -14.93 -8.98
C PHE A 26 3.80 -15.50 -8.21
N PRO A 27 4.86 -14.73 -7.92
CA PRO A 27 5.93 -15.13 -7.01
C PRO A 27 5.50 -15.01 -5.53
N GLY A 28 4.39 -14.33 -5.24
CA GLY A 28 3.98 -14.00 -3.88
C GLY A 28 4.91 -12.97 -3.24
N ARG A 29 5.23 -11.89 -3.98
CA ARG A 29 6.20 -10.87 -3.58
C ARG A 29 5.51 -9.56 -3.22
N ILE A 30 5.91 -8.96 -2.10
CA ILE A 30 5.52 -7.59 -1.76
C ILE A 30 6.31 -6.62 -2.66
N ALA A 31 5.60 -5.88 -3.51
CA ALA A 31 6.18 -4.87 -4.38
C ALA A 31 6.45 -3.56 -3.61
N TRP A 32 5.53 -3.15 -2.73
CA TRP A 32 5.75 -2.11 -1.74
C TRP A 32 4.87 -2.35 -0.52
N PHE A 33 5.32 -1.84 0.63
CA PHE A 33 4.51 -1.74 1.84
C PHE A 33 4.76 -0.36 2.45
N ARG A 34 3.77 0.53 2.34
CA ARG A 34 3.91 1.94 2.67
C ARG A 34 2.98 2.34 3.81
N VAL A 35 3.44 3.27 4.64
CA VAL A 35 2.63 3.97 5.64
C VAL A 35 2.61 5.46 5.30
N TRP A 36 1.45 6.09 5.42
CA TRP A 36 1.30 7.52 5.20
C TRP A 36 0.15 8.10 5.99
N TRP A 37 0.01 9.42 5.95
CA TRP A 37 -1.08 10.12 6.64
C TRP A 37 -2.38 10.15 5.84
N SER A 38 -2.33 9.93 4.52
CA SER A 38 -3.50 9.79 3.65
C SER A 38 -3.35 8.61 2.69
N ASN A 39 -4.43 7.85 2.49
CA ASN A 39 -4.56 6.82 1.46
C ASN A 39 -5.61 7.17 0.40
N ARG A 40 -6.32 8.30 0.54
CA ARG A 40 -7.42 8.69 -0.35
C ARG A 40 -6.97 9.49 -1.57
N ASN A 41 -5.73 9.98 -1.57
CA ASN A 41 -5.24 10.80 -2.66
C ASN A 41 -4.56 9.93 -3.75
N PRO A 42 -5.07 9.94 -5.00
CA PRO A 42 -4.53 9.11 -6.08
C PRO A 42 -3.09 9.45 -6.48
N LYS A 43 -2.57 10.61 -6.13
CA LYS A 43 -1.16 10.96 -6.34
C LYS A 43 -0.23 10.18 -5.41
N VAL A 44 -0.67 9.92 -4.17
CA VAL A 44 0.08 9.14 -3.18
C VAL A 44 0.23 7.70 -3.65
N THR A 45 -0.87 7.07 -4.07
CA THR A 45 -0.87 5.70 -4.61
C THR A 45 -0.09 5.62 -5.93
N SER A 46 -0.20 6.65 -6.80
CA SER A 46 0.62 6.76 -8.03
C SER A 46 2.11 6.78 -7.73
N LYS A 47 2.53 7.53 -6.71
CA LYS A 47 3.93 7.59 -6.29
C LYS A 47 4.45 6.21 -5.90
N TYR A 48 3.67 5.45 -5.13
CA TYR A 48 4.05 4.09 -4.72
C TYR A 48 4.20 3.15 -5.92
N PHE A 49 3.24 3.20 -6.85
CA PHE A 49 3.28 2.41 -8.08
C PHE A 49 4.50 2.75 -8.94
N LEU A 50 4.76 4.04 -9.16
CA LEU A 50 5.88 4.52 -9.99
C LEU A 50 7.23 4.19 -9.36
N ASP A 51 7.41 4.42 -8.05
CA ASP A 51 8.66 4.09 -7.36
C ASP A 51 8.97 2.60 -7.42
N SER A 52 7.98 1.76 -7.13
CA SER A 52 8.14 0.29 -7.17
C SER A 52 8.41 -0.20 -8.60
N SER A 53 7.71 0.36 -9.59
CA SER A 53 7.91 0.01 -11.01
C SER A 53 9.28 0.45 -11.51
N ARG A 54 9.75 1.64 -11.08
CA ARG A 54 11.08 2.18 -11.41
C ARG A 54 12.18 1.30 -10.81
N GLU A 55 12.05 0.89 -9.55
CA GLU A 55 12.98 -0.03 -8.89
C GLU A 55 13.07 -1.37 -9.63
N ARG A 56 11.94 -1.88 -10.13
CA ARG A 56 11.89 -3.14 -10.90
C ARG A 56 12.27 -2.98 -12.39
N GLY A 57 12.55 -1.76 -12.84
CA GLY A 57 12.88 -1.42 -14.22
C GLY A 57 11.73 -1.64 -15.20
N GLY A 58 10.48 -1.63 -14.72
CA GLY A 58 9.32 -1.87 -15.56
C GLY A 58 8.00 -2.07 -14.81
N VAL A 59 6.92 -2.09 -15.58
CA VAL A 59 5.53 -2.18 -15.11
C VAL A 59 4.94 -3.59 -15.32
N PRO A 60 3.82 -3.96 -14.67
CA PRO A 60 3.16 -5.24 -14.95
C PRO A 60 2.53 -5.24 -16.35
N LEU A 61 2.03 -6.39 -16.81
CA LEU A 61 1.09 -6.40 -17.95
C LEU A 61 -0.19 -5.67 -17.56
N VAL A 62 -0.73 -5.97 -16.38
CA VAL A 62 -1.98 -5.42 -15.86
C VAL A 62 -1.85 -5.09 -14.38
N SER A 63 -2.41 -3.95 -13.95
CA SER A 63 -2.59 -3.63 -12.53
C SER A 63 -4.01 -3.98 -12.07
N GLN A 64 -4.22 -4.20 -10.77
CA GLN A 64 -5.51 -4.59 -10.22
C GLN A 64 -5.74 -3.98 -8.84
N SER A 65 -6.95 -3.49 -8.58
CA SER A 65 -7.40 -3.03 -7.25
C SER A 65 -8.93 -3.04 -7.14
N ASP A 66 -9.44 -2.67 -5.97
CA ASP A 66 -10.83 -2.29 -5.75
C ASP A 66 -11.20 -0.97 -6.46
N PRO A 67 -12.49 -0.73 -6.76
CA PRO A 67 -12.96 0.41 -7.55
C PRO A 67 -12.89 1.79 -6.84
N GLY A 68 -11.98 1.96 -5.88
CA GLY A 68 -11.76 3.22 -5.18
C GLY A 68 -11.09 4.29 -6.04
N SER A 69 -11.50 5.55 -5.85
CA SER A 69 -10.99 6.69 -6.63
C SER A 69 -9.52 7.00 -6.33
N GLU A 70 -9.02 6.60 -5.16
CA GLU A 70 -7.61 6.62 -4.80
C GLU A 70 -6.75 5.73 -5.71
N ASN A 71 -7.32 4.72 -6.35
CA ASN A 71 -6.59 3.83 -7.26
C ASN A 71 -6.59 4.32 -8.71
N TYR A 72 -7.30 5.41 -9.02
CA TYR A 72 -7.38 5.95 -10.38
C TYR A 72 -6.01 6.42 -10.88
N GLY A 73 -5.15 6.89 -9.98
CA GLY A 73 -3.79 7.30 -10.30
C GLY A 73 -2.91 6.18 -10.84
N PRO A 74 -2.68 5.10 -10.07
CA PRO A 74 -1.99 3.91 -10.56
C PRO A 74 -2.61 3.32 -11.84
N ALA A 75 -3.95 3.27 -11.92
CA ALA A 75 -4.65 2.78 -13.11
C ALA A 75 -4.34 3.62 -14.36
N ASN A 76 -4.36 4.95 -14.22
CA ASN A 76 -4.01 5.89 -15.28
C ASN A 76 -2.51 5.80 -15.65
N CYS A 77 -1.61 5.73 -14.66
CA CYS A 77 -0.17 5.57 -14.87
C CYS A 77 0.13 4.31 -15.68
N GLN A 78 -0.40 3.17 -15.25
CA GLN A 78 -0.22 1.89 -15.93
C GLN A 78 -0.74 1.97 -17.37
N THR A 79 -1.93 2.53 -17.57
CA THR A 79 -2.55 2.67 -18.89
C THR A 79 -1.72 3.55 -19.81
N ALA A 80 -1.31 4.73 -19.34
CA ALA A 80 -0.51 5.67 -20.12
C ALA A 80 0.85 5.08 -20.53
N ILE A 81 1.57 4.45 -19.59
CA ILE A 81 2.85 3.78 -19.90
C ILE A 81 2.66 2.70 -20.96
N ARG A 82 1.65 1.85 -20.79
CA ARG A 82 1.40 0.75 -21.74
C ARG A 82 0.96 1.26 -23.12
N HIS A 83 0.16 2.31 -23.21
CA HIS A 83 -0.21 2.95 -24.48
C HIS A 83 1.00 3.56 -25.19
N CYS A 84 1.92 4.21 -24.45
CA CYS A 84 3.15 4.75 -25.01
C CYS A 84 4.07 3.65 -25.57
N LEU A 85 4.13 2.50 -24.90
CA LEU A 85 5.00 1.38 -25.30
C LEU A 85 4.36 0.45 -26.33
N ASP A 86 3.03 0.41 -26.40
CA ASP A 86 2.26 -0.43 -27.31
C ASP A 86 0.99 0.31 -27.79
N PRO A 87 1.08 0.99 -28.95
CA PRO A 87 -0.05 1.74 -29.51
C PRO A 87 -1.29 0.89 -29.83
N SER A 88 -1.16 -0.44 -29.92
CA SER A 88 -2.31 -1.32 -30.16
C SER A 88 -3.30 -1.33 -28.99
N LEU A 89 -2.86 -0.92 -27.79
CA LEU A 89 -3.65 -0.93 -26.56
C LEU A 89 -4.47 0.34 -26.34
N GLN A 90 -4.34 1.35 -27.21
CA GLN A 90 -4.87 2.72 -27.03
C GLN A 90 -6.35 2.85 -26.63
N ASN A 91 -7.19 1.85 -26.97
CA ASN A 91 -8.63 1.87 -26.66
C ASN A 91 -8.99 1.17 -25.34
N THR A 92 -8.02 0.57 -24.66
CA THR A 92 -8.27 -0.30 -23.50
C THR A 92 -7.51 0.20 -22.27
N ARG A 93 -8.19 0.26 -21.13
CA ARG A 93 -7.56 0.59 -19.84
C ARG A 93 -6.69 -0.58 -19.41
N GLN A 94 -5.45 -0.37 -18.99
CA GLN A 94 -4.56 -1.48 -18.58
C GLN A 94 -4.64 -1.78 -17.08
N HIS A 95 -5.85 -1.74 -16.54
CA HIS A 95 -6.15 -1.95 -15.13
C HIS A 95 -7.43 -2.78 -14.99
N ARG A 96 -7.49 -3.64 -13.96
CA ARG A 96 -8.66 -4.44 -13.62
C ARG A 96 -9.23 -4.01 -12.28
N TRP A 97 -10.48 -3.58 -12.29
CA TRP A 97 -11.24 -3.39 -11.07
C TRP A 97 -11.74 -4.75 -10.57
N LYS A 98 -11.56 -5.01 -9.27
CA LYS A 98 -12.05 -6.21 -8.60
C LYS A 98 -12.80 -5.83 -7.35
N ASN A 99 -14.03 -6.32 -7.21
CA ASN A 99 -14.78 -6.18 -5.96
C ASN A 99 -14.00 -6.87 -4.82
N HIS A 100 -14.18 -6.40 -3.58
CA HIS A 100 -13.43 -6.88 -2.39
C HIS A 100 -13.34 -8.42 -2.31
N THR A 101 -14.44 -9.14 -2.56
CA THR A 101 -14.48 -10.61 -2.52
C THR A 101 -13.58 -11.30 -3.54
N GLN A 102 -13.11 -10.59 -4.57
CA GLN A 102 -12.26 -11.10 -5.63
C GLN A 102 -10.79 -10.63 -5.50
N ASN A 103 -10.48 -9.72 -4.57
CA ASN A 103 -9.11 -9.25 -4.29
C ASN A 103 -8.45 -10.05 -3.15
N VAL A 104 -8.68 -11.37 -3.11
CA VAL A 104 -8.33 -12.30 -2.00
C VAL A 104 -6.83 -12.29 -1.63
N LYS A 105 -5.95 -11.86 -2.55
CA LYS A 105 -4.49 -12.04 -2.39
C LYS A 105 -3.86 -11.00 -1.44
N PRO A 106 -4.06 -9.68 -1.62
CA PRO A 106 -3.72 -8.70 -0.58
C PRO A 106 -4.34 -8.99 0.79
N GLU A 107 -5.62 -9.39 0.85
CA GLU A 107 -6.31 -9.69 2.11
C GLU A 107 -5.64 -10.80 2.92
N SER A 108 -5.18 -11.86 2.24
CA SER A 108 -4.41 -12.94 2.88
C SER A 108 -3.08 -12.45 3.47
N VAL A 109 -2.41 -11.51 2.79
CA VAL A 109 -1.17 -10.90 3.29
C VAL A 109 -1.47 -10.00 4.49
N TRP A 110 -2.53 -9.20 4.43
CA TRP A 110 -2.98 -8.38 5.57
C TRP A 110 -3.31 -9.22 6.80
N SER A 111 -4.01 -10.34 6.62
CA SER A 111 -4.32 -11.26 7.71
C SER A 111 -3.06 -11.76 8.43
N GLN A 112 -2.00 -12.06 7.68
CA GLN A 112 -0.70 -12.44 8.26
C GLN A 112 -0.02 -11.26 8.99
N MET A 113 -0.07 -10.05 8.41
CA MET A 113 0.51 -8.86 9.03
C MET A 113 -0.20 -8.47 10.34
N ARG A 114 -1.53 -8.65 10.42
CA ARG A 114 -2.31 -8.45 11.66
C ARG A 114 -1.86 -9.31 12.82
N ARG A 115 -1.35 -10.51 12.54
CA ARG A 115 -0.87 -11.44 13.59
C ARG A 115 0.58 -11.17 13.98
N ASN A 116 1.43 -10.78 13.02
CA ASN A 116 2.88 -10.88 13.18
C ASN A 116 3.63 -9.54 13.08
N PHE A 117 2.98 -8.46 12.62
CA PHE A 117 3.61 -7.16 12.39
C PHE A 117 2.94 -6.05 13.19
N PHE A 118 1.63 -5.87 13.02
CA PHE A 118 0.90 -4.76 13.66
C PHE A 118 0.88 -4.79 15.19
N PRO A 119 0.80 -5.95 15.90
CA PRO A 119 0.71 -5.95 17.37
C PRO A 119 1.85 -5.22 18.07
N GLY A 120 3.07 -5.28 17.54
CA GLY A 120 4.22 -4.55 18.11
C GLY A 120 4.07 -3.04 18.02
N ILE A 121 3.51 -2.54 16.92
CA ILE A 121 3.24 -1.12 16.69
C ILE A 121 2.04 -0.68 17.54
N GLU A 122 0.96 -1.45 17.54
CA GLU A 122 -0.26 -1.19 18.34
C GLU A 122 0.07 -1.02 19.82
N ASN A 123 0.82 -1.97 20.39
CA ASN A 123 1.22 -1.91 21.80
C ASN A 123 2.01 -0.65 22.12
N VAL A 124 2.83 -0.16 21.19
CA VAL A 124 3.60 1.08 21.40
C VAL A 124 2.67 2.28 21.34
N LEU A 125 1.84 2.39 20.31
CA LEU A 125 0.95 3.54 20.12
C LEU A 125 -0.08 3.65 21.27
N GLU A 126 -0.67 2.53 21.67
CA GLU A 126 -1.67 2.50 22.76
C GLU A 126 -1.09 2.89 24.12
N ARG A 127 0.17 2.53 24.40
CA ARG A 127 0.84 2.97 25.63
C ARG A 127 0.91 4.50 25.74
N GLY A 128 1.01 5.22 24.64
CA GLY A 128 0.98 6.69 24.69
C GLY A 128 -0.37 7.24 25.08
N VAL A 129 -1.44 6.66 24.53
CA VAL A 129 -2.83 7.04 24.80
C VAL A 129 -3.20 6.74 26.26
N ILE A 130 -2.91 5.52 26.72
CA ILE A 130 -3.23 5.07 28.10
C ILE A 130 -2.52 5.95 29.14
N ASN A 131 -1.31 6.42 28.83
CA ASN A 131 -0.55 7.30 29.72
C ASN A 131 -0.89 8.80 29.55
N GLY A 132 -1.89 9.16 28.74
CA GLY A 132 -2.31 10.54 28.53
C GLY A 132 -1.27 11.40 27.80
N LEU A 133 -0.37 10.80 27.00
CA LEU A 133 0.70 11.51 26.31
C LEU A 133 0.27 12.14 24.98
N PHE A 134 -0.85 11.70 24.41
CA PHE A 134 -1.28 12.08 23.07
C PHE A 134 -2.75 12.47 23.05
N ASP A 135 -3.03 13.69 22.56
CA ASP A 135 -4.38 14.15 22.27
C ASP A 135 -4.70 14.08 20.77
N PHE A 136 -5.68 13.26 20.42
CA PHE A 136 -6.18 13.12 19.05
C PHE A 136 -6.77 14.40 18.48
N ASN A 137 -7.22 15.34 19.30
CA ASN A 137 -7.87 16.56 18.83
C ASN A 137 -6.89 17.73 18.67
N ASN A 138 -5.64 17.57 19.12
CA ASN A 138 -4.63 18.61 19.04
C ASN A 138 -3.82 18.50 17.73
N PRO A 139 -3.93 19.47 16.79
CA PRO A 139 -3.24 19.40 15.51
C PRO A 139 -1.71 19.40 15.65
N LEU A 140 -1.17 20.04 16.69
CA LEU A 140 0.27 20.09 16.94
C LEU A 140 0.79 18.70 17.31
N GLU A 141 0.04 17.99 18.16
CA GLU A 141 0.38 16.65 18.59
C GLU A 141 0.27 15.66 17.44
N LYS A 142 -0.80 15.73 16.64
CA LYS A 142 -0.96 14.96 15.40
C LYS A 142 0.21 15.14 14.44
N LEU A 143 0.62 16.38 14.16
CA LEU A 143 1.75 16.66 13.27
C LEU A 143 3.09 16.20 13.87
N THR A 144 3.28 16.35 15.18
CA THR A 144 4.48 15.87 15.88
C THR A 144 4.58 14.34 15.82
N LEU A 145 3.48 13.63 16.08
CA LEU A 145 3.43 12.18 15.97
C LEU A 145 3.65 11.74 14.51
N ARG A 146 3.03 12.42 13.54
CA ARG A 146 3.21 12.15 12.10
C ARG A 146 4.69 12.23 11.69
N PHE A 147 5.36 13.32 12.06
CA PHE A 147 6.76 13.57 11.74
C PHE A 147 7.69 12.44 12.25
N LEU A 148 7.44 11.94 13.46
CA LEU A 148 8.28 10.90 14.08
C LEU A 148 7.87 9.48 13.66
N ALA A 149 6.57 9.18 13.69
CA ALA A 149 6.06 7.83 13.57
C ALA A 149 6.08 7.33 12.13
N ILE A 150 5.77 8.16 11.13
CA ILE A 150 5.74 7.70 9.72
C ILE A 150 7.12 7.22 9.26
N PRO A 151 8.23 7.98 9.41
CA PRO A 151 9.54 7.50 9.00
C PRO A 151 9.97 6.24 9.76
N MET A 152 9.73 6.19 11.07
CA MET A 152 10.03 5.02 11.91
C MET A 152 9.24 3.78 11.43
N ILE A 153 7.93 3.90 11.24
CA ILE A 153 7.08 2.78 10.82
C ILE A 153 7.38 2.39 9.37
N GLN A 154 7.70 3.34 8.49
CA GLN A 154 8.11 3.03 7.12
C GLN A 154 9.37 2.16 7.11
N ALA A 155 10.37 2.45 7.96
CA ALA A 155 11.55 1.61 8.09
C ALA A 155 11.23 0.18 8.59
N LEU A 156 10.20 0.04 9.44
CA LEU A 156 9.67 -1.27 9.86
C LEU A 156 8.97 -2.00 8.69
N CYS A 157 8.16 -1.29 7.91
CA CYS A 157 7.50 -1.82 6.71
C CYS A 157 8.52 -2.31 5.68
N ASP A 158 9.57 -1.53 5.41
CA ASP A 158 10.64 -1.88 4.47
C ASP A 158 11.43 -3.10 4.95
N SER A 159 11.72 -3.17 6.25
CA SER A 159 12.40 -4.32 6.85
C SER A 159 11.52 -5.58 6.83
N TYR A 160 10.21 -5.42 7.05
CA TYR A 160 9.25 -6.50 6.91
C TYR A 160 9.20 -7.02 5.46
N ALA A 161 9.05 -6.12 4.47
CA ALA A 161 8.97 -6.48 3.06
C ALA A 161 10.23 -7.19 2.58
N ARG A 162 11.42 -6.69 2.94
CA ARG A 162 12.71 -7.37 2.63
C ARG A 162 12.77 -8.77 3.21
N ARG A 163 12.43 -8.94 4.49
CA ARG A 163 12.41 -10.26 5.13
C ARG A 163 11.36 -11.18 4.49
N TYR A 164 10.16 -10.67 4.22
CA TYR A 164 9.08 -11.41 3.58
C TYR A 164 9.51 -11.92 2.19
N ASN A 165 10.14 -11.08 1.37
CA ASN A 165 10.51 -11.41 0.01
C ASN A 165 11.74 -12.34 -0.10
N SER A 166 12.63 -12.31 0.90
CA SER A 166 13.86 -13.12 0.96
C SER A 166 13.71 -14.44 1.75
N SER A 167 12.59 -14.65 2.45
CA SER A 167 12.39 -15.85 3.27
C SER A 167 11.71 -16.98 2.49
N PRO A 168 12.10 -18.25 2.74
CA PRO A 168 11.45 -19.39 2.15
C PRO A 168 10.01 -19.53 2.66
N ARG A 169 9.12 -19.97 1.78
CA ARG A 169 7.72 -20.28 2.12
C ARG A 169 7.57 -21.76 2.42
N ARG A 170 6.65 -22.09 3.33
CA ARG A 170 6.22 -23.47 3.52
C ARG A 170 5.64 -23.98 2.18
N PRO A 171 6.15 -25.09 1.63
CA PRO A 171 5.57 -25.68 0.44
C PRO A 171 4.13 -26.13 0.67
N ASP A 172 3.28 -25.89 -0.31
CA ASP A 172 1.88 -26.32 -0.33
C ASP A 172 1.63 -27.12 -1.62
N LYS A 173 1.32 -28.41 -1.47
CA LYS A 173 1.09 -29.32 -2.60
C LYS A 173 -0.11 -28.93 -3.46
N ARG A 174 -1.06 -28.16 -2.94
CA ARG A 174 -2.25 -27.69 -3.68
C ARG A 174 -1.97 -26.42 -4.48
N LYS A 175 -0.84 -25.75 -4.25
CA LYS A 175 -0.49 -24.48 -4.89
C LYS A 175 0.12 -24.71 -6.27
N VAL A 176 -0.59 -24.26 -7.30
CA VAL A 176 -0.16 -24.31 -8.71
C VAL A 176 0.91 -23.25 -9.04
N LEU A 177 0.90 -22.12 -8.32
CA LEU A 177 1.87 -21.03 -8.49
C LEU A 177 3.27 -21.44 -7.99
N PRO A 178 4.35 -20.81 -8.50
CA PRO A 178 5.71 -21.15 -8.11
C PRO A 178 5.91 -21.05 -6.60
N GLN A 179 6.68 -21.99 -6.08
CA GLN A 179 6.92 -22.16 -4.64
C GLN A 179 8.42 -22.00 -4.36
N GLY A 180 8.75 -21.11 -3.43
CA GLY A 180 10.13 -20.78 -3.13
C GLY A 180 10.25 -19.41 -2.47
N ILE A 181 11.45 -18.85 -2.54
CA ILE A 181 11.74 -17.49 -2.07
C ILE A 181 11.26 -16.52 -3.17
N PRO A 182 10.33 -15.59 -2.90
CA PRO A 182 9.79 -14.68 -3.90
C PRO A 182 10.85 -13.93 -4.72
N ASP A 183 11.91 -13.42 -4.07
CA ASP A 183 12.99 -12.71 -4.78
C ASP A 183 13.78 -13.64 -5.72
N ILE A 184 13.95 -14.92 -5.38
CA ILE A 184 14.64 -15.89 -6.26
C ILE A 184 13.74 -16.25 -7.45
N ILE A 185 12.44 -16.43 -7.23
CA ILE A 185 11.46 -16.66 -8.32
C ILE A 185 11.50 -15.50 -9.32
N CYS A 186 11.47 -14.26 -8.82
CA CYS A 186 11.57 -13.07 -9.67
C CYS A 186 12.91 -12.96 -10.41
N ALA A 187 14.03 -13.24 -9.73
CA ALA A 187 15.36 -13.07 -10.32
C ALA A 187 15.73 -14.19 -11.31
N LYS A 188 15.18 -15.40 -11.12
CA LYS A 188 15.51 -16.60 -11.91
C LYS A 188 14.25 -17.39 -12.26
N PRO A 189 13.33 -16.82 -13.04
CA PRO A 189 12.05 -17.46 -13.35
C PRO A 189 12.21 -18.80 -14.10
N HIS A 190 13.29 -18.95 -14.89
CA HIS A 190 13.64 -20.19 -15.58
C HIS A 190 13.89 -21.39 -14.64
N LEU A 191 14.31 -21.17 -13.38
CA LEU A 191 14.47 -22.26 -12.40
C LEU A 191 13.13 -22.83 -11.92
N TYR A 192 12.04 -22.11 -12.21
CA TYR A 192 10.68 -22.48 -11.83
C TYR A 192 9.81 -22.81 -13.05
N ASN A 193 10.39 -22.94 -14.25
CA ASN A 193 9.67 -23.09 -15.52
C ASN A 193 8.66 -21.95 -15.77
N THR A 194 9.09 -20.72 -15.49
CA THR A 194 8.29 -19.50 -15.65
C THR A 194 9.05 -18.42 -16.43
N GLU A 195 8.36 -17.37 -16.85
CA GLU A 195 8.94 -16.24 -17.60
C GLU A 195 8.70 -14.90 -16.88
N ASP A 196 9.56 -13.92 -17.14
CA ASP A 196 9.38 -12.56 -16.63
C ASP A 196 8.59 -11.69 -17.60
N PHE A 197 7.28 -11.54 -17.35
CA PHE A 197 6.38 -10.65 -18.10
C PHE A 197 6.55 -9.14 -17.81
N THR A 198 7.67 -8.73 -17.20
CA THR A 198 7.90 -7.31 -16.90
C THR A 198 8.07 -6.51 -18.19
N VAL A 199 7.17 -5.55 -18.40
CA VAL A 199 7.30 -4.60 -19.51
C VAL A 199 8.36 -3.58 -19.12
N LYS A 200 9.50 -3.59 -19.82
CA LYS A 200 10.59 -2.64 -19.57
C LYS A 200 10.18 -1.23 -19.96
N VAL A 201 10.50 -0.26 -19.10
CA VAL A 201 10.11 1.14 -19.24
C VAL A 201 11.38 2.01 -19.19
N PRO A 202 11.62 2.90 -20.16
CA PRO A 202 12.71 3.86 -20.10
C PRO A 202 12.57 4.82 -18.91
N HIS A 203 13.69 5.24 -18.32
CA HIS A 203 13.68 6.18 -17.19
C HIS A 203 12.98 7.51 -17.50
N GLU A 204 13.10 8.02 -18.73
CA GLU A 204 12.43 9.25 -19.13
C GLU A 204 10.91 9.13 -19.10
N LEU A 205 10.36 7.99 -19.52
CA LEU A 205 8.91 7.75 -19.43
C LEU A 205 8.45 7.72 -17.97
N PHE A 206 9.24 7.18 -17.04
CA PHE A 206 8.91 7.30 -15.62
C PHE A 206 8.93 8.76 -15.14
N ASN A 207 9.88 9.57 -15.59
CA ASN A 207 9.94 11.00 -15.23
C ASN A 207 8.70 11.76 -15.72
N GLU A 208 8.26 11.49 -16.96
CA GLU A 208 7.04 12.07 -17.53
C GLU A 208 5.79 11.66 -16.74
N MET A 209 5.67 10.38 -16.38
CA MET A 209 4.52 9.89 -15.61
C MET A 209 4.52 10.43 -14.18
N GLU A 210 5.69 10.55 -13.56
CA GLU A 210 5.84 11.15 -12.22
C GLU A 210 5.44 12.62 -12.23
N ALA A 211 5.92 13.42 -13.19
CA ALA A 211 5.51 14.81 -13.34
C ALA A 211 3.98 14.97 -13.54
N LYS A 212 3.34 14.02 -14.21
CA LYS A 212 1.90 14.06 -14.51
C LYS A 212 1.02 13.57 -13.36
N TYR A 213 1.38 12.46 -12.72
CA TYR A 213 0.50 11.73 -11.81
C TYR A 213 0.94 11.79 -10.35
N ALA A 214 2.21 12.09 -10.07
CA ALA A 214 2.75 12.19 -8.71
C ALA A 214 3.83 13.29 -8.61
N PRO A 215 3.50 14.56 -8.92
CA PRO A 215 4.48 15.64 -8.93
C PRO A 215 5.09 15.80 -7.52
N PRO A 216 6.43 15.81 -7.36
CA PRO A 216 7.09 15.79 -6.05
C PRO A 216 6.70 16.95 -5.12
N ASP A 217 6.35 18.10 -5.68
CA ASP A 217 5.97 19.30 -4.94
C ASP A 217 4.51 19.26 -4.45
N ASP A 218 3.76 18.20 -4.75
CA ASP A 218 2.37 18.07 -4.33
C ASP A 218 2.26 17.98 -2.79
N PRO A 219 1.40 18.79 -2.16
CA PRO A 219 1.21 18.75 -0.71
C PRO A 219 0.84 17.37 -0.16
N ALA A 220 0.16 16.52 -0.93
CA ALA A 220 -0.19 15.17 -0.48
C ALA A 220 1.02 14.24 -0.34
N LEU A 221 2.13 14.55 -1.01
CA LEU A 221 3.41 13.83 -0.93
C LEU A 221 4.35 14.40 0.15
N GLN A 222 3.99 15.51 0.78
CA GLN A 222 4.75 16.10 1.87
C GLN A 222 4.40 15.42 3.19
N LEU A 223 5.42 15.06 3.99
CA LEU A 223 5.21 14.38 5.27
C LEU A 223 4.43 15.24 6.26
N THR A 224 4.75 16.53 6.32
CA THR A 224 4.07 17.55 7.09
C THR A 224 4.03 18.84 6.27
N PRO A 225 3.15 19.80 6.59
CA PRO A 225 3.18 21.12 5.97
C PRO A 225 4.60 21.73 6.00
N PRO A 226 5.07 22.41 4.93
CA PRO A 226 6.46 22.88 4.85
C PRO A 226 6.86 23.80 6.01
N GLU A 227 5.94 24.64 6.48
CA GLU A 227 6.18 25.53 7.60
C GLU A 227 6.35 24.75 8.91
N PHE A 228 5.54 23.69 9.13
CA PHE A 228 5.71 22.79 10.27
C PHE A 228 7.04 22.05 10.19
N GLN A 229 7.39 21.55 8.99
CA GLN A 229 8.61 20.78 8.76
C GLN A 229 9.85 21.57 9.20
N VAL A 230 9.97 22.84 8.85
CA VAL A 230 11.10 23.70 9.25
C VAL A 230 11.23 23.82 10.77
N LEU A 231 10.09 24.00 11.46
CA LEU A 231 10.05 24.12 12.92
C LEU A 231 10.39 22.79 13.60
N ALA A 232 9.81 21.70 13.09
CA ALA A 232 10.07 20.34 13.53
C ALA A 232 11.54 19.96 13.37
N ASP A 233 12.15 20.26 12.22
CA ASP A 233 13.56 20.01 11.95
C ASP A 233 14.47 20.81 12.89
N THR A 234 14.13 22.06 13.17
CA THR A 234 14.87 22.90 14.12
C THR A 234 14.89 22.29 15.52
N VAL A 235 13.72 21.90 16.03
CA VAL A 235 13.61 21.26 17.36
C VAL A 235 14.32 19.90 17.35
N TYR A 236 14.09 19.09 16.31
CA TYR A 236 14.68 17.76 16.21
C TYR A 236 16.22 17.79 16.16
N ALA A 237 16.80 18.76 15.45
CA ALA A 237 18.24 19.01 15.43
C ALA A 237 18.76 19.43 16.82
N SER A 238 18.01 20.26 17.56
CA SER A 238 18.39 20.67 18.92
C SER A 238 18.41 19.50 19.92
N LEU A 239 17.62 18.45 19.65
CA LEU A 239 17.60 17.19 20.41
C LEU A 239 18.71 16.22 19.98
N GLY A 240 19.57 16.60 19.03
CA GLY A 240 20.62 15.74 18.49
C GLY A 240 20.14 14.74 17.44
N SER A 241 18.96 14.96 16.83
CA SER A 241 18.37 14.11 15.79
C SER A 241 18.35 12.61 16.15
N PRO A 242 17.76 12.24 17.30
CA PRO A 242 17.83 10.87 17.82
C PRO A 242 17.09 9.88 16.92
N VAL A 243 17.69 8.72 16.61
CA VAL A 243 17.01 7.67 15.85
C VAL A 243 15.76 7.21 16.61
N VAL A 244 14.61 7.37 15.97
CA VAL A 244 13.31 6.99 16.54
C VAL A 244 13.08 5.49 16.34
N THR A 245 12.66 4.82 17.41
CA THR A 245 12.38 3.39 17.50
C THR A 245 11.11 3.17 18.31
N LEU A 246 10.54 1.97 18.26
CA LEU A 246 9.39 1.60 19.07
C LEU A 246 9.62 1.77 20.59
N ASN A 247 10.87 1.70 21.04
CA ASN A 247 11.22 1.79 22.47
C ASN A 247 11.32 3.23 22.98
N ASN A 248 11.70 4.17 22.13
CA ASN A 248 11.94 5.57 22.51
C ASN A 248 10.98 6.57 21.87
N LEU A 249 10.04 6.13 21.02
CA LEU A 249 9.08 6.99 20.32
C LEU A 249 8.47 8.05 21.25
N TRP A 250 7.89 7.64 22.37
CA TRP A 250 7.19 8.56 23.29
C TRP A 250 8.12 9.49 24.07
N GLY A 251 9.34 9.05 24.33
CA GLY A 251 10.38 9.90 24.93
C GLY A 251 10.75 11.04 23.98
N VAL A 252 11.11 10.69 22.74
CA VAL A 252 11.46 11.67 21.70
C VAL A 252 10.26 12.58 21.39
N TYR A 253 9.06 12.01 21.28
CA TYR A 253 7.82 12.76 21.07
C TYR A 253 7.59 13.81 22.17
N SER A 254 7.76 13.43 23.44
CA SER A 254 7.52 14.34 24.57
C SER A 254 8.49 15.52 24.55
N ASP A 255 9.77 15.26 24.24
CA ASP A 255 10.78 16.31 24.19
C ASP A 255 10.62 17.21 22.95
N MET A 256 10.25 16.62 21.81
CA MET A 256 9.92 17.36 20.59
C MET A 256 8.70 18.26 20.80
N LEU A 257 7.65 17.76 21.44
CA LEU A 257 6.43 18.52 21.72
C LEU A 257 6.70 19.69 22.68
N LYS A 258 7.54 19.50 23.70
CA LYS A 258 7.98 20.60 24.59
C LYS A 258 8.72 21.68 23.78
N GLY A 259 9.67 21.30 22.94
CA GLY A 259 10.42 22.24 22.10
C GLY A 259 9.52 23.02 21.14
N LEU A 260 8.58 22.34 20.49
CA LEU A 260 7.60 22.96 19.59
C LEU A 260 6.66 23.93 20.31
N ARG A 261 6.22 23.60 21.54
CA ARG A 261 5.39 24.50 22.36
C ARG A 261 6.15 25.78 22.75
N LEU A 262 7.43 25.67 23.10
CA LEU A 262 8.29 26.83 23.38
C LEU A 262 8.46 27.73 22.15
N LEU A 263 8.65 27.16 20.96
CA LEU A 263 8.73 27.93 19.72
C LEU A 263 7.41 28.62 19.37
N ARG A 264 6.27 27.94 19.60
CA ARG A 264 4.93 28.51 19.36
C ARG A 264 4.67 29.74 20.23
N GLU A 265 5.10 29.73 21.48
CA GLU A 265 4.97 30.87 22.39
C GLU A 265 5.83 32.07 21.94
N ALA A 266 6.89 31.83 21.16
CA ALA A 266 7.77 32.86 20.62
C ALA A 266 7.38 33.37 19.21
N GLN A 267 6.57 32.62 18.43
CA GLN A 267 6.19 32.95 17.05
C GLN A 267 4.70 32.72 16.79
N THR A 268 3.89 33.80 16.73
CA THR A 268 2.43 33.69 16.91
C THR A 268 1.61 33.46 15.62
N GLU A 269 2.00 34.00 14.46
CA GLU A 269 1.12 34.00 13.28
C GLU A 269 1.27 32.78 12.36
N SER A 270 2.51 32.43 11.95
CA SER A 270 2.76 31.29 11.03
C SER A 270 2.31 29.95 11.61
N PHE A 271 2.47 29.76 12.92
CA PHE A 271 2.13 28.51 13.62
C PHE A 271 0.62 28.24 13.66
N GLN A 272 -0.22 29.29 13.73
CA GLN A 272 -1.67 29.16 13.82
C GLN A 272 -2.29 28.78 12.48
N THR A 273 -1.82 29.36 11.38
CA THR A 273 -2.30 29.04 10.03
C THR A 273 -2.06 27.57 9.68
N VAL A 274 -0.89 27.03 10.06
CA VAL A 274 -0.52 25.63 9.83
C VAL A 274 -1.42 24.65 10.58
N LEU A 275 -1.73 24.94 11.85
CA LEU A 275 -2.57 24.09 12.71
C LEU A 275 -4.05 24.10 12.30
N GLN A 276 -4.47 25.13 11.56
CA GLN A 276 -5.84 25.26 11.03
C GLN A 276 -6.01 24.57 9.67
N GLY A 277 -4.92 24.17 9.01
CA GLY A 277 -4.97 23.40 7.77
C GLY A 277 -5.59 22.01 7.98
N SER A 278 -6.67 21.70 7.27
CA SER A 278 -7.30 20.38 7.32
C SER A 278 -6.62 19.42 6.35
N ASP A 279 -6.28 18.20 6.80
CA ASP A 279 -5.79 17.13 5.92
C ASP A 279 -6.77 16.80 4.78
N ALA A 280 -8.07 17.05 4.98
CA ALA A 280 -9.10 16.82 3.98
C ALA A 280 -9.00 17.78 2.78
N ALA A 281 -8.35 18.93 2.95
CA ALA A 281 -8.09 19.88 1.85
C ALA A 281 -7.11 19.31 0.81
N PHE A 282 -6.39 18.24 1.13
CA PHE A 282 -5.48 17.54 0.23
C PHE A 282 -6.13 16.37 -0.50
N ASN A 283 -7.46 16.20 -0.41
CA ASN A 283 -8.17 15.29 -1.29
C ASN A 283 -8.10 15.84 -2.72
N CYS A 284 -7.59 15.03 -3.64
CA CYS A 284 -7.47 15.39 -5.05
C CYS A 284 -8.32 14.42 -5.86
N GLU A 285 -9.19 14.96 -6.71
CA GLU A 285 -9.84 14.16 -7.72
C GLU A 285 -8.89 13.95 -8.89
N MET A 286 -8.75 12.71 -9.33
CA MET A 286 -8.06 12.36 -10.56
C MET A 286 -9.00 11.51 -11.41
N PRO A 287 -9.69 12.08 -12.41
CA PRO A 287 -10.59 11.29 -13.23
C PRO A 287 -9.81 10.21 -14.00
N LEU A 288 -10.47 9.10 -14.26
CA LEU A 288 -9.95 8.08 -15.16
C LEU A 288 -9.82 8.65 -16.57
N ILE A 289 -8.85 8.13 -17.34
CA ILE A 289 -8.74 8.44 -18.77
C ILE A 289 -10.07 8.08 -19.44
N PRO A 290 -10.78 9.06 -20.06
CA PRO A 290 -12.11 8.83 -20.59
C PRO A 290 -12.08 8.02 -21.89
N GLY A 291 -13.20 7.37 -22.21
CA GLY A 291 -13.39 6.70 -23.50
C GLY A 291 -12.62 5.39 -23.67
N LEU A 292 -12.03 4.85 -22.61
CA LEU A 292 -11.35 3.55 -22.64
C LEU A 292 -12.30 2.42 -22.28
N GLU A 293 -12.21 1.32 -23.03
CA GLU A 293 -12.84 0.05 -22.68
C GLU A 293 -12.11 -0.58 -21.49
N GLU A 294 -12.86 -1.16 -20.54
CA GLU A 294 -12.25 -1.99 -19.51
C GLU A 294 -11.59 -3.20 -20.14
N LEU A 295 -10.49 -3.70 -19.54
CA LEU A 295 -10.03 -5.04 -19.91
C LEU A 295 -11.19 -5.99 -19.66
N ARG A 296 -11.51 -6.81 -20.67
CA ARG A 296 -12.36 -7.96 -20.45
C ARG A 296 -11.80 -8.72 -19.25
N GLU A 297 -12.66 -8.99 -18.26
CA GLU A 297 -12.30 -9.97 -17.24
C GLU A 297 -11.88 -11.24 -17.98
N GLY A 298 -10.75 -11.82 -17.56
CA GLY A 298 -10.20 -12.98 -18.25
C GLY A 298 -11.19 -14.14 -18.26
N LEU A 299 -11.86 -14.28 -19.42
CA LEU A 299 -12.71 -15.38 -19.92
C LEU A 299 -14.03 -15.61 -19.17
N GLU A 300 -15.03 -16.08 -19.92
CA GLU A 300 -16.39 -16.41 -19.47
C GLU A 300 -16.45 -17.03 -18.06
N ILE A 301 -17.51 -16.69 -17.31
CA ILE A 301 -17.89 -17.40 -16.09
C ILE A 301 -18.22 -18.84 -16.48
N VAL A 302 -17.27 -19.76 -16.34
CA VAL A 302 -17.53 -21.19 -16.37
C VAL A 302 -18.14 -21.58 -15.02
N PRO A 303 -19.12 -22.50 -14.97
CA PRO A 303 -19.65 -23.01 -13.71
C PRO A 303 -18.49 -23.56 -12.85
N GLY A 304 -18.22 -22.96 -11.68
CA GLY A 304 -17.17 -23.43 -10.76
C GLY A 304 -16.28 -22.37 -10.08
N GLY A 305 -16.39 -21.08 -10.41
CA GLY A 305 -15.70 -19.99 -9.68
C GLY A 305 -14.47 -19.38 -10.39
N PRO A 306 -13.75 -18.44 -9.74
CA PRO A 306 -12.74 -17.59 -10.40
C PRO A 306 -11.47 -18.38 -10.80
N ARG A 307 -11.11 -18.31 -12.10
CA ARG A 307 -9.92 -18.97 -12.68
C ARG A 307 -8.77 -17.97 -12.87
N TYR A 308 -7.57 -18.32 -12.42
CA TYR A 308 -6.34 -17.56 -12.72
C TYR A 308 -5.86 -17.90 -14.14
N MET A 309 -5.81 -16.89 -15.03
CA MET A 309 -5.44 -17.05 -16.45
C MET A 309 -4.03 -16.54 -16.79
N GLY A 310 -3.10 -16.53 -15.83
CA GLY A 310 -1.74 -16.02 -16.03
C GLY A 310 -0.68 -17.13 -16.12
N GLY A 311 0.18 -17.05 -17.14
CA GLY A 311 1.57 -17.56 -17.15
C GLY A 311 1.85 -19.05 -16.95
N ILE A 312 0.85 -19.92 -16.83
CA ILE A 312 1.06 -21.38 -16.74
C ILE A 312 1.11 -21.96 -18.16
N ASN A 313 2.16 -22.71 -18.47
CA ASN A 313 2.42 -23.37 -19.78
C ASN A 313 2.50 -22.41 -20.99
N LEU A 314 3.43 -21.45 -21.01
CA LEU A 314 3.70 -20.62 -22.20
C LEU A 314 2.46 -19.86 -22.77
N GLY A 315 1.40 -19.70 -21.98
CA GLY A 315 0.14 -19.06 -22.40
C GLY A 315 -0.97 -20.01 -22.87
N GLU A 316 -0.78 -21.34 -22.78
CA GLU A 316 -1.77 -22.33 -23.27
C GLU A 316 -2.88 -22.68 -22.26
N GLY A 317 -2.79 -22.21 -21.02
CA GLY A 317 -3.78 -22.53 -19.98
C GLY A 317 -3.76 -24.01 -19.56
N VAL A 318 -4.63 -24.38 -18.61
CA VAL A 318 -4.72 -25.75 -18.07
C VAL A 318 -5.91 -26.47 -18.71
N VAL A 319 -5.65 -27.60 -19.38
CA VAL A 319 -6.68 -28.59 -19.73
C VAL A 319 -6.99 -29.39 -18.47
N PHE A 320 -8.21 -29.29 -17.96
CA PHE A 320 -8.68 -30.15 -16.87
C PHE A 320 -9.48 -31.30 -17.48
N ASP A 321 -8.96 -32.53 -17.38
CA ASP A 321 -9.79 -33.73 -17.47
C ASP A 321 -10.53 -33.87 -16.14
N ILE A 322 -11.82 -33.56 -16.15
CA ILE A 322 -12.71 -33.80 -15.03
C ILE A 322 -13.12 -35.26 -15.10
N GLN A 323 -12.43 -36.13 -14.37
CA GLN A 323 -13.04 -37.37 -13.91
C GLN A 323 -13.64 -37.10 -12.53
N GLU A 324 -14.97 -37.10 -12.47
CA GLU A 324 -15.74 -37.15 -11.22
C GLU A 324 -15.23 -38.31 -10.36
N GLN A 325 -14.63 -37.98 -9.22
CA GLN A 325 -14.60 -38.88 -8.08
C GLN A 325 -15.07 -38.11 -6.85
N GLU A 326 -16.36 -38.28 -6.57
CA GLU A 326 -16.88 -38.17 -5.21
C GLU A 326 -16.05 -39.08 -4.29
N SER A 327 -15.43 -38.52 -3.26
CA SER A 327 -15.20 -39.27 -2.02
C SER A 327 -15.08 -38.33 -0.82
N GLU A 328 -15.67 -38.80 0.25
CA GLU A 328 -16.08 -38.12 1.46
C GLU A 328 -14.93 -37.70 2.40
N SER A 329 -15.32 -36.79 3.30
CA SER A 329 -14.94 -36.71 4.72
C SER A 329 -13.73 -35.86 5.14
N GLY A 330 -14.00 -34.97 6.10
CA GLY A 330 -13.00 -34.32 6.95
C GLY A 330 -13.44 -32.94 7.42
N ASP A 331 -14.35 -32.89 8.39
CA ASP A 331 -14.77 -31.70 9.14
C ASP A 331 -13.61 -30.81 9.58
N ASP A 332 -13.78 -29.50 9.38
CA ASP A 332 -13.33 -28.44 10.28
C ASP A 332 -14.14 -27.18 9.94
N GLU A 333 -15.41 -27.19 10.36
CA GLU A 333 -16.21 -25.97 10.52
C GLU A 333 -15.60 -25.13 11.64
N ASP A 334 -14.99 -23.99 11.31
CA ASP A 334 -14.87 -22.86 12.24
C ASP A 334 -15.34 -21.59 11.54
N HIS A 335 -16.65 -21.56 11.27
CA HIS A 335 -17.39 -20.33 11.06
C HIS A 335 -17.35 -19.52 12.37
N ARG A 336 -16.50 -18.50 12.47
CA ARG A 336 -16.64 -17.49 13.52
C ARG A 336 -17.04 -16.14 12.95
N GLU A 337 -18.20 -15.73 13.41
CA GLU A 337 -18.96 -14.53 13.10
C GLU A 337 -18.11 -13.26 13.17
N TYR A 338 -18.37 -12.39 12.21
CA TYR A 338 -17.93 -11.00 12.20
C TYR A 338 -18.68 -10.26 13.30
N ALA A 339 -17.99 -9.82 14.34
CA ALA A 339 -18.52 -8.80 15.24
C ALA A 339 -18.40 -7.44 14.52
N ASP A 340 -19.50 -7.05 13.88
CA ASP A 340 -19.81 -5.68 13.49
C ASP A 340 -19.79 -4.83 14.76
N TRP A 341 -18.83 -3.92 14.87
CA TRP A 341 -18.89 -2.85 15.88
C TRP A 341 -19.48 -1.63 15.20
N THR A 342 -20.81 -1.63 15.11
CA THR A 342 -21.59 -0.44 14.76
C THR A 342 -21.50 0.59 15.88
N ASP A 343 -21.37 1.84 15.44
CA ASP A 343 -21.35 3.06 16.23
C ASP A 343 -22.43 3.08 17.33
N LEU A 344 -22.02 3.41 18.55
CA LEU A 344 -22.93 3.94 19.56
C LEU A 344 -22.73 5.46 19.58
N GLU A 345 -23.51 6.15 18.74
CA GLU A 345 -23.92 7.53 19.01
C GLU A 345 -25.05 7.54 20.05
N ASP A 346 -25.08 8.65 20.78
CA ASP A 346 -25.83 8.95 21.99
C ASP A 346 -27.36 8.77 21.90
N GLU A 347 -28.02 8.53 23.04
CA GLU A 347 -29.17 9.32 23.48
C GLU A 347 -29.54 9.06 24.96
N ALA A 348 -29.79 10.17 25.66
CA ALA A 348 -30.36 10.39 27.01
C ALA A 348 -29.42 10.46 28.23
#